data_AF-A0A0M4EX93-F1
#
_entry.id   AF-A0A0M4EX93-F1
#
_cell.length_a   1.000
_cell.length_b   1.000
_cell.length_c   1.000
_cell.angle_alpha   90.00
_cell.angle_beta   90.00
_cell.angle_gamma   90.00
#
_symmetry.space_group_name_H-M   'P 1'
#
loop_
_entity.id
_entity.type
_entity.pdbx_description
1 polymer ?
#
loop_
_entity_poly.entity_id
_entity_poly.type
_entity_poly.pdbx_seq_one_letter_code
_entity_poly.pdbx_strand_id
1 'polypeptide(L)'
;PQLPRHHLFTTNDIRGAFVDLNLMPRPIQKLYRLICGKNSDFAFVFALSSQLCQEFIPMGYYVYLKMAMLASLASIELDELRPPISLCVLCNDTYIAHRLLYSVGQLAPRFVGPHNGKQQAVVSPLPAHHTWIAASPLILAQQGIYYVGDWNRLLRDQCEELEKCIENASVPLPPQRGEVNEQPLEASIWTYWQPENAANQTTAFAKLCPIFGLPLCMDEQVDEVLWDYTLRKFSENAPESDPHMLSIPDEHMREFLSLLQQRKVEFTPEAESLLRKYYLVSRQERSTVFTSKTYIVLKQFAESFAKLGMRLKVLEADVVVAIFHCEHFVVSVLGAGKHPPPAVIRLKVVSKVDKYMNEFARWLFEYLDLHDNNDL
;
A
#
# COMPACT_ATOMS: atom_id res chain seq x y z
N PRO A 1 7.81 27.65 22.93
CA PRO A 1 8.78 26.53 22.94
C PRO A 1 8.81 25.83 21.58
N GLN A 2 9.96 25.82 20.89
CA GLN A 2 10.12 25.05 19.66
C GLN A 2 10.01 23.55 19.99
N LEU A 3 9.11 22.84 19.31
CA LEU A 3 8.95 21.40 19.46
C LEU A 3 10.24 20.68 18.99
N PRO A 4 10.61 19.55 19.60
CA PRO A 4 11.74 18.75 19.11
C PRO A 4 11.53 18.34 17.66
N ARG A 5 12.60 18.26 16.85
CA ARG A 5 12.54 17.88 15.42
C ARG A 5 11.79 16.57 15.15
N HIS A 6 11.90 15.60 16.06
CA HIS A 6 11.22 14.31 15.96
C HIS A 6 9.72 14.36 16.25
N HIS A 7 9.19 15.47 16.74
CA HIS A 7 7.76 15.63 17.06
C HIS A 7 6.96 16.00 15.81
N LEU A 8 6.99 15.10 14.82
CA LEU A 8 6.39 15.27 13.51
C LEU A 8 4.91 14.88 13.45
N PHE A 9 4.34 14.26 14.50
CA PHE A 9 2.93 13.86 14.56
C PHE A 9 2.23 14.63 15.68
N THR A 10 1.59 15.72 15.27
CA THR A 10 0.85 16.67 16.12
C THR A 10 -0.47 17.05 15.45
N THR A 11 -1.37 17.69 16.21
CA THR A 11 -2.67 18.17 15.73
C THR A 11 -2.55 19.22 14.63
N ASN A 12 -3.56 19.28 13.75
CA ASN A 12 -3.57 20.19 12.60
C ASN A 12 -3.60 21.68 12.97
N ASP A 13 -4.13 22.03 14.15
CA ASP A 13 -4.13 23.40 14.67
C ASP A 13 -2.70 23.98 14.81
N ILE A 14 -1.68 23.12 14.94
CA ILE A 14 -0.28 23.50 15.05
C ILE A 14 0.39 23.62 13.67
N ARG A 15 -0.18 22.99 12.63
CA ARG A 15 0.44 22.84 11.29
C ARG A 15 -0.10 23.79 10.22
N GLY A 16 -1.26 24.42 10.45
CA GLY A 16 -1.83 25.41 9.52
C GLY A 16 -2.22 24.84 8.15
N ALA A 17 -2.54 23.55 8.05
CA ALA A 17 -2.93 22.91 6.79
C ALA A 17 -4.42 23.16 6.49
N PHE A 18 -4.71 23.82 5.37
CA PHE A 18 -6.08 23.98 4.88
C PHE A 18 -6.51 22.73 4.12
N VAL A 19 -7.47 21.99 4.66
CA VAL A 19 -8.04 20.80 4.01
C VAL A 19 -9.42 21.15 3.48
N ASP A 20 -9.60 21.07 2.16
CA ASP A 20 -10.93 21.22 1.56
C ASP A 20 -11.76 19.96 1.81
N LEU A 21 -12.63 20.04 2.82
CA LEU A 21 -13.52 18.97 3.27
C LEU A 21 -14.85 18.96 2.51
N ASN A 22 -15.11 19.90 1.61
CA ASN A 22 -16.45 20.08 1.01
C ASN A 22 -16.82 18.94 0.05
N LEU A 23 -15.83 18.31 -0.56
CA LEU A 23 -16.01 17.19 -1.49
C LEU A 23 -16.00 15.83 -0.78
N MET A 24 -15.61 15.77 0.50
CA MET A 24 -15.45 14.50 1.21
C MET A 24 -16.80 13.89 1.60
N PRO A 25 -16.99 12.56 1.42
CA PRO A 25 -18.19 11.86 1.88
C PRO A 25 -18.47 12.08 3.37
N ARG A 26 -19.75 12.28 3.73
CA ARG A 26 -20.14 12.69 5.10
C ARG A 26 -19.61 11.77 6.21
N PRO A 27 -19.64 10.42 6.09
CA PRO A 27 -19.11 9.55 7.14
C PRO A 27 -17.60 9.74 7.36
N ILE A 28 -16.84 9.89 6.29
CA ILE A 28 -15.39 10.10 6.33
C ILE A 28 -15.09 11.50 6.88
N GLN A 29 -15.88 12.51 6.52
CA GLN A 29 -15.76 13.86 7.05
C GLN A 29 -16.01 13.90 8.56
N LYS A 30 -17.00 13.14 9.06
CA LYS A 30 -17.27 12.99 10.50
C LYS A 30 -16.08 12.33 11.21
N LEU A 31 -15.54 11.24 10.64
CA LEU A 31 -14.37 10.56 11.19
C LEU A 31 -13.14 11.48 11.22
N TYR A 32 -12.89 12.21 10.12
CA TYR A 32 -11.79 13.17 10.02
C TYR A 32 -11.86 14.24 11.11
N ARG A 33 -13.02 14.89 11.27
CA ARG A 33 -13.22 15.91 12.31
C ARG A 33 -13.05 15.34 13.72
N LEU A 34 -13.51 14.11 13.97
CA LEU A 34 -13.41 13.46 15.27
C LEU A 34 -11.95 13.15 15.65
N ILE A 35 -11.15 12.67 14.68
CA ILE A 35 -9.77 12.24 14.92
C ILE A 35 -8.81 13.43 14.86
N CYS A 36 -8.82 14.21 13.78
CA CYS A 36 -7.87 15.31 13.57
C CYS A 36 -8.09 16.49 14.52
N GLY A 37 -9.22 16.55 15.24
CA GLY A 37 -9.41 17.51 16.33
C GLY A 37 -8.56 17.23 17.57
N LYS A 38 -8.00 16.02 17.71
CA LYS A 38 -7.16 15.62 18.87
C LYS A 38 -5.83 14.97 18.50
N ASN A 39 -5.71 14.45 17.27
CA ASN A 39 -4.57 13.70 16.78
C ASN A 39 -4.11 14.23 15.41
N SER A 40 -3.04 13.65 14.86
CA SER A 40 -2.51 13.98 13.54
C SER A 40 -3.33 13.39 12.37
N ASP A 41 -3.07 13.89 11.15
CA ASP A 41 -3.63 13.30 9.91
C ASP A 41 -3.32 11.80 9.77
N PHE A 42 -2.16 11.35 10.26
CA PHE A 42 -1.78 9.95 10.19
C PHE A 42 -2.68 9.07 11.07
N ALA A 43 -3.06 9.57 12.25
CA ALA A 43 -4.02 8.89 13.11
C ALA A 43 -5.40 8.75 12.43
N PHE A 44 -5.78 9.71 11.58
CA PHE A 44 -6.97 9.57 10.73
C PHE A 44 -6.80 8.47 9.69
N VAL A 45 -5.67 8.40 8.97
CA VAL A 45 -5.42 7.33 8.00
C VAL A 45 -5.41 5.94 8.68
N PHE A 46 -4.83 5.85 9.88
CA PHE A 46 -4.88 4.64 10.69
C PHE A 46 -6.33 4.25 11.05
N ALA A 47 -7.12 5.22 11.52
CA ALA A 47 -8.53 4.99 11.84
C ALA A 47 -9.34 4.57 10.60
N LEU A 48 -9.14 5.24 9.46
CA LEU A 48 -9.76 4.90 8.18
C LEU A 48 -9.45 3.46 7.78
N SER A 49 -8.18 3.07 7.86
CA SER A 49 -7.72 1.72 7.48
C SER A 49 -8.26 0.64 8.40
N SER A 50 -8.40 0.94 9.70
CA SER A 50 -9.02 0.02 10.67
C SER A 50 -10.50 -0.25 10.37
N GLN A 51 -11.18 0.61 9.61
CA GLN A 51 -12.58 0.38 9.23
C GLN A 51 -12.73 -0.64 8.08
N LEU A 52 -11.67 -0.97 7.35
CA LEU A 52 -11.77 -1.88 6.21
C LEU A 52 -11.98 -3.33 6.63
N CYS A 53 -12.81 -4.05 5.87
CA CYS A 53 -13.05 -5.49 6.00
C CYS A 53 -13.57 -5.93 7.38
N GLN A 54 -14.33 -5.05 8.06
CA GLN A 54 -14.93 -5.35 9.36
C GLN A 54 -15.92 -6.51 9.33
N GLU A 55 -16.37 -6.95 8.17
CA GLU A 55 -17.28 -8.10 8.08
C GLU A 55 -16.63 -9.41 8.55
N PHE A 56 -15.31 -9.53 8.40
CA PHE A 56 -14.57 -10.77 8.70
C PHE A 56 -13.27 -10.57 9.49
N ILE A 57 -12.79 -9.33 9.65
CA ILE A 57 -11.56 -9.03 10.42
C ILE A 57 -11.84 -7.90 11.42
N PRO A 58 -11.49 -8.08 12.71
CA PRO A 58 -11.62 -7.01 13.70
C PRO A 58 -10.76 -5.78 13.37
N MET A 59 -11.20 -4.60 13.79
CA MET A 59 -10.56 -3.30 13.43
C MET A 59 -9.05 -3.22 13.70
N GLY A 60 -8.57 -3.86 14.76
CA GLY A 60 -7.15 -3.78 15.18
C GLY A 60 -6.20 -4.74 14.46
N TYR A 61 -6.68 -5.56 13.52
CA TYR A 61 -5.87 -6.57 12.83
C TYR A 61 -5.46 -6.12 11.43
N TYR A 62 -4.20 -6.43 11.08
CA TYR A 62 -3.60 -6.16 9.78
C TYR A 62 -3.68 -4.68 9.35
N VAL A 63 -3.71 -3.75 10.29
CA VAL A 63 -3.96 -2.32 10.00
C VAL A 63 -2.89 -1.75 9.07
N TYR A 64 -1.61 -2.05 9.30
CA TYR A 64 -0.52 -1.56 8.47
C TYR A 64 -0.54 -2.14 7.04
N LEU A 65 -0.98 -3.39 6.90
CA LEU A 65 -1.23 -3.99 5.58
C LEU A 65 -2.42 -3.31 4.87
N LYS A 66 -3.53 -3.08 5.59
CA LYS A 66 -4.70 -2.35 5.06
C LYS A 66 -4.34 -0.92 4.65
N MET A 67 -3.46 -0.25 5.40
CA MET A 67 -2.92 1.07 5.07
C MET A 67 -2.12 1.04 3.77
N ALA A 68 -1.23 0.06 3.59
CA ALA A 68 -0.48 -0.11 2.36
C ALA A 68 -1.39 -0.40 1.14
N MET A 69 -2.46 -1.18 1.33
CA MET A 69 -3.48 -1.41 0.29
C MET A 69 -4.21 -0.12 -0.10
N LEU A 70 -4.62 0.70 0.87
CA LEU A 70 -5.22 2.00 0.60
C LEU A 70 -4.25 2.95 -0.10
N ALA A 71 -2.97 2.92 0.28
CA ALA A 71 -1.95 3.73 -0.37
C ALA A 71 -1.74 3.30 -1.83
N SER A 72 -1.75 1.99 -2.12
CA SER A 72 -1.75 1.50 -3.51
C SER A 72 -2.98 1.98 -4.30
N LEU A 73 -4.18 1.95 -3.73
CA LEU A 73 -5.39 2.50 -4.36
C LEU A 73 -5.31 4.01 -4.61
N ALA A 74 -4.75 4.77 -3.67
CA ALA A 74 -4.56 6.22 -3.77
C ALA A 74 -3.42 6.61 -4.73
N SER A 75 -2.54 5.67 -5.07
CA SER A 75 -1.44 5.87 -6.04
C SER A 75 -1.90 5.82 -7.49
N ILE A 76 -3.12 5.34 -7.77
CA ILE A 76 -3.70 5.32 -9.10
C ILE A 76 -4.00 6.77 -9.51
N GLU A 77 -3.46 7.20 -10.64
CA GLU A 77 -3.68 8.54 -11.18
C GLU A 77 -4.30 8.45 -12.58
N LEU A 78 -5.23 9.36 -12.90
CA LEU A 78 -5.98 9.30 -14.16
C LEU A 78 -5.22 9.93 -15.35
N ASP A 79 -4.38 10.93 -15.07
CA ASP A 79 -3.76 11.78 -16.11
C ASP A 79 -2.22 11.63 -16.20
N GLU A 80 -1.61 10.74 -15.42
CA GLU A 80 -0.16 10.56 -15.38
C GLU A 80 0.23 9.17 -15.87
N LEU A 81 1.20 9.09 -16.79
CA LEU A 81 1.74 7.85 -17.35
C LEU A 81 2.66 7.10 -16.37
N ARG A 82 2.40 7.22 -15.06
CA ARG A 82 3.20 6.62 -13.99
C ARG A 82 2.50 5.35 -13.50
N PRO A 83 3.22 4.21 -13.42
CA PRO A 83 2.61 2.98 -12.93
C PRO A 83 2.23 3.11 -11.45
N PRO A 84 1.03 2.67 -11.05
CA PRO A 84 0.63 2.65 -9.64
C PRO A 84 1.44 1.62 -8.83
N ILE A 85 1.35 1.70 -7.51
CA ILE A 85 2.09 0.79 -6.61
C ILE A 85 1.49 -0.62 -6.71
N SER A 86 2.20 -1.53 -7.38
CA SER A 86 1.86 -2.96 -7.39
C SER A 86 2.25 -3.62 -6.06
N LEU A 87 1.43 -4.55 -5.57
CA LEU A 87 1.59 -5.17 -4.26
C LEU A 87 1.85 -6.67 -4.37
N CYS A 88 2.85 -7.15 -3.63
CA CYS A 88 3.05 -8.57 -3.36
C CYS A 88 3.01 -8.77 -1.84
N VAL A 89 2.03 -9.52 -1.34
CA VAL A 89 1.88 -9.80 0.10
C VAL A 89 2.45 -11.18 0.43
N LEU A 90 3.49 -11.23 1.25
CA LEU A 90 3.96 -12.45 1.89
C LEU A 90 3.02 -12.82 3.02
N CYS A 91 2.42 -13.99 2.96
CA CYS A 91 1.42 -14.44 3.93
C CYS A 91 1.59 -15.90 4.30
N ASN A 92 1.26 -16.23 5.55
CA ASN A 92 1.11 -17.63 5.98
C ASN A 92 -0.32 -18.13 5.81
N ASP A 93 -1.31 -17.25 5.96
CA ASP A 93 -2.72 -17.54 5.73
C ASP A 93 -3.17 -16.97 4.38
N THR A 94 -3.20 -17.85 3.37
CA THR A 94 -3.62 -17.49 2.01
C THR A 94 -5.10 -17.16 1.91
N TYR A 95 -5.95 -17.69 2.80
CA TYR A 95 -7.38 -17.42 2.77
C TYR A 95 -7.68 -16.00 3.22
N ILE A 96 -7.12 -15.57 4.35
CA ILE A 96 -7.29 -14.20 4.85
C ILE A 96 -6.62 -13.20 3.90
N ALA A 97 -5.42 -13.51 3.39
CA ALA A 97 -4.74 -12.66 2.41
C ALA A 97 -5.57 -12.49 1.14
N HIS A 98 -6.12 -13.58 0.58
CA HIS A 98 -7.02 -13.54 -0.56
C HIS A 98 -8.25 -12.66 -0.26
N ARG A 99 -8.93 -12.89 0.86
CA ARG A 99 -10.13 -12.12 1.23
C ARG A 99 -9.85 -10.62 1.41
N LEU A 100 -8.73 -10.27 2.04
CA LEU A 100 -8.31 -8.87 2.22
C LEU A 100 -8.03 -8.20 0.88
N LEU A 101 -7.16 -8.79 0.06
CA LEU A 101 -6.79 -8.22 -1.25
C LEU A 101 -8.01 -8.13 -2.17
N TYR A 102 -8.87 -9.14 -2.18
CA TYR A 102 -10.07 -9.16 -3.00
C TYR A 102 -11.09 -8.10 -2.54
N SER A 103 -11.42 -8.06 -1.24
CA SER A 103 -12.41 -7.12 -0.70
C SER A 103 -11.95 -5.66 -0.79
N VAL A 104 -10.70 -5.36 -0.43
CA VAL A 104 -10.16 -4.00 -0.55
C VAL A 104 -9.96 -3.63 -2.02
N GLY A 105 -9.58 -4.58 -2.88
CA GLY A 105 -9.37 -4.35 -4.30
C GLY A 105 -10.66 -3.96 -5.05
N GLN A 106 -11.82 -4.45 -4.61
CA GLN A 106 -13.13 -4.05 -5.13
C GLN A 106 -13.52 -2.59 -4.84
N LEU A 107 -12.71 -1.86 -4.07
CA LEU A 107 -12.87 -0.43 -3.88
C LEU A 107 -12.28 0.38 -5.05
N ALA A 108 -11.46 -0.24 -5.90
CA ALA A 108 -10.95 0.41 -7.11
C ALA A 108 -12.08 0.68 -8.12
N PRO A 109 -11.95 1.71 -8.99
CA PRO A 109 -12.91 1.97 -10.07
C PRO A 109 -13.07 0.79 -11.02
N ARG A 110 -11.99 0.04 -11.25
CA ARG A 110 -11.98 -1.20 -12.03
C ARG A 110 -11.25 -2.29 -11.26
N PHE A 111 -11.81 -3.49 -11.26
CA PHE A 111 -11.21 -4.66 -10.64
C PHE A 111 -11.36 -5.84 -11.58
N VAL A 112 -10.24 -6.38 -12.05
CA VAL A 112 -10.20 -7.56 -12.93
C VAL A 112 -9.59 -8.71 -12.13
N GLY A 113 -10.34 -9.81 -12.02
CA GLY A 113 -9.93 -11.00 -11.29
C GLY A 113 -8.90 -11.87 -12.03
N PRO A 114 -8.46 -12.96 -11.38
CA PRO A 114 -7.40 -13.80 -11.91
C PRO A 114 -7.85 -14.46 -13.21
N HIS A 115 -6.98 -14.40 -14.22
CA HIS A 115 -7.21 -14.95 -15.54
C HIS A 115 -6.27 -16.13 -15.81
N ASN A 116 -6.83 -17.25 -16.29
CA ASN A 116 -6.07 -18.46 -16.61
C ASN A 116 -5.53 -18.50 -18.05
N GLY A 117 -5.83 -17.51 -18.89
CA GLY A 117 -5.33 -17.44 -20.26
C GLY A 117 -4.00 -16.69 -20.39
N LYS A 118 -3.42 -16.73 -21.59
CA LYS A 118 -2.23 -15.96 -21.94
C LYS A 118 -2.61 -14.48 -22.01
N GLN A 119 -1.76 -13.56 -21.54
CA GLN A 119 -2.04 -12.12 -21.69
C GLN A 119 -1.89 -11.65 -23.14
N GLN A 120 -1.34 -12.50 -24.01
CA GLN A 120 -1.31 -12.29 -25.45
C GLN A 120 -2.71 -12.25 -26.03
N ALA A 121 -3.03 -11.10 -26.60
CA ALA A 121 -4.21 -10.90 -27.42
C ALA A 121 -4.29 -11.96 -28.53
N VAL A 122 -5.38 -12.74 -28.51
CA VAL A 122 -5.67 -13.73 -29.54
C VAL A 122 -6.17 -12.97 -30.78
N VAL A 123 -5.49 -13.15 -31.91
CA VAL A 123 -5.97 -12.67 -33.20
C VAL A 123 -7.21 -13.48 -33.56
N SER A 124 -8.39 -12.86 -33.48
CA SER A 124 -9.65 -13.51 -33.83
C SER A 124 -9.91 -13.38 -35.33
N PRO A 125 -10.18 -14.48 -36.05
CA PRO A 125 -10.55 -14.45 -37.47
C PRO A 125 -12.04 -14.08 -37.61
N LEU A 126 -12.40 -12.85 -37.27
CA LEU A 126 -13.71 -12.26 -37.60
C LEU A 126 -13.62 -11.55 -38.98
N PRO A 127 -14.75 -11.27 -39.67
CA PRO A 127 -14.79 -11.14 -41.12
C PRO A 127 -13.86 -10.08 -41.76
N ALA A 128 -13.00 -10.60 -42.64
CA ALA A 128 -12.34 -10.08 -43.86
C ALA A 128 -11.63 -8.71 -43.94
N HIS A 129 -11.83 -7.72 -43.06
CA HIS A 129 -11.22 -6.38 -43.28
C HIS A 129 -10.44 -5.78 -42.12
N HIS A 130 -10.56 -6.32 -40.90
CA HIS A 130 -9.86 -5.80 -39.73
C HIS A 130 -9.28 -6.95 -38.88
N THR A 131 -8.02 -6.82 -38.47
CA THR A 131 -7.40 -7.72 -37.49
C THR A 131 -7.80 -7.28 -36.09
N TRP A 132 -8.61 -8.10 -35.42
CA TRP A 132 -9.04 -7.83 -34.04
C TRP A 132 -8.05 -8.45 -33.05
N ILE A 133 -7.60 -7.64 -32.12
CA ILE A 133 -6.67 -8.00 -31.05
C ILE A 133 -7.49 -7.97 -29.76
N ALA A 134 -7.72 -9.12 -29.14
CA ALA A 134 -8.43 -9.19 -27.86
C ALA A 134 -7.59 -8.52 -26.76
N ALA A 135 -8.09 -7.46 -26.13
CA ALA A 135 -7.33 -6.74 -25.10
C ALA A 135 -6.90 -7.66 -23.95
N SER A 136 -5.65 -7.51 -23.49
CA SER A 136 -5.16 -8.27 -22.35
C SER A 136 -5.95 -7.90 -21.08
N PRO A 137 -6.11 -8.81 -20.11
CA PRO A 137 -6.79 -8.50 -18.85
C PRO A 137 -6.17 -7.32 -18.10
N LEU A 138 -4.87 -7.11 -18.28
CA LEU A 138 -4.12 -6.01 -17.68
C LEU A 138 -4.52 -4.65 -18.29
N ILE A 139 -4.79 -4.60 -19.59
CA ILE A 139 -5.31 -3.41 -20.28
C ILE A 139 -6.77 -3.16 -19.90
N LEU A 140 -7.57 -4.21 -19.72
CA LEU A 140 -8.95 -4.06 -19.24
C LEU A 140 -9.00 -3.45 -17.82
N ALA A 141 -7.96 -3.69 -17.02
CA ALA A 141 -7.80 -3.18 -15.65
C ALA A 141 -7.18 -1.77 -15.57
N GLN A 142 -7.01 -1.04 -16.68
CA GLN A 142 -6.48 0.34 -16.70
C GLN A 142 -7.15 1.23 -15.65
N GLN A 143 -6.33 2.02 -14.93
CA GLN A 143 -6.77 2.91 -13.84
C GLN A 143 -7.50 2.15 -12.70
N GLY A 144 -7.14 0.90 -12.49
CA GLY A 144 -7.73 0.02 -11.50
C GLY A 144 -6.76 -1.03 -10.98
N ILE A 145 -7.29 -2.18 -10.58
CA ILE A 145 -6.53 -3.29 -10.03
C ILE A 145 -6.68 -4.52 -10.92
N TYR A 146 -5.54 -5.12 -11.24
CA TYR A 146 -5.46 -6.49 -11.74
C TYR A 146 -5.09 -7.43 -10.58
N TYR A 147 -6.05 -8.25 -10.16
CA TYR A 147 -5.87 -9.19 -9.07
C TYR A 147 -5.43 -10.56 -9.60
N VAL A 148 -4.20 -10.92 -9.28
CA VAL A 148 -3.54 -12.15 -9.76
C VAL A 148 -3.90 -13.37 -8.90
N GLY A 149 -4.13 -13.15 -7.60
CA GLY A 149 -4.32 -14.24 -6.64
C GLY A 149 -3.00 -14.78 -6.11
N ASP A 150 -2.86 -16.11 -6.11
CA ASP A 150 -1.70 -16.82 -5.56
C ASP A 150 -0.55 -16.88 -6.57
N TRP A 151 0.54 -16.18 -6.27
CA TRP A 151 1.74 -16.14 -7.12
C TRP A 151 2.38 -17.52 -7.29
N ASN A 152 2.27 -18.43 -6.31
CA ASN A 152 2.83 -19.78 -6.42
C ASN A 152 2.10 -20.66 -7.44
N ARG A 153 0.85 -20.32 -7.78
CA ARG A 153 -0.01 -21.14 -8.63
C ARG A 153 0.00 -20.70 -10.09
N LEU A 154 0.72 -19.61 -10.39
CA LEU A 154 0.88 -19.11 -11.75
C LEU A 154 1.79 -20.01 -12.57
N LEU A 155 1.50 -20.12 -13.87
CA LEU A 155 2.40 -20.77 -14.82
C LEU A 155 3.66 -19.92 -14.98
N ARG A 156 4.81 -20.56 -15.21
CA ARG A 156 6.10 -19.86 -15.37
C ARG A 156 6.03 -18.74 -16.41
N ASP A 157 5.45 -19.02 -17.57
CA ASP A 157 5.30 -18.04 -18.66
C ASP A 157 4.49 -16.81 -18.21
N GLN A 158 3.46 -17.00 -17.37
CA GLN A 158 2.62 -15.92 -16.84
C GLN A 158 3.37 -15.08 -15.81
N CYS A 159 4.19 -15.71 -14.95
CA CYS A 159 5.05 -14.99 -14.02
C CYS A 159 6.05 -14.12 -14.77
N GLU A 160 6.77 -14.69 -15.74
CA GLU A 160 7.78 -13.97 -16.52
C GLU A 160 7.17 -12.79 -17.30
N GLU A 161 5.94 -12.94 -17.81
CA GLU A 161 5.21 -11.87 -18.49
C GLU A 161 4.84 -10.74 -17.51
N LEU A 162 4.28 -11.07 -16.35
CA LEU A 162 3.92 -10.10 -15.31
C LEU A 162 5.14 -9.38 -14.73
N GLU A 163 6.24 -10.09 -14.48
CA GLU A 163 7.50 -9.51 -14.01
C GLU A 163 8.01 -8.47 -15.00
N LYS A 164 8.06 -8.80 -16.30
CA LYS A 164 8.46 -7.85 -17.35
C LYS A 164 7.53 -6.64 -17.43
N CYS A 165 6.23 -6.84 -17.29
CA CYS A 165 5.27 -5.72 -17.30
C CYS A 165 5.51 -4.76 -16.13
N ILE A 166 5.78 -5.29 -14.93
CA ILE A 166 6.03 -4.49 -13.73
C ILE A 166 7.38 -3.77 -13.81
N GLU A 167 8.42 -4.45 -14.31
CA GLU A 167 9.78 -3.91 -14.44
C GLU A 167 9.83 -2.78 -15.47
N ASN A 168 9.28 -3.01 -16.66
CA ASN A 168 9.28 -2.04 -17.75
C ASN A 168 8.20 -0.97 -17.62
N ALA A 169 7.24 -1.16 -16.70
CA ALA A 169 6.05 -0.32 -16.58
C ALA A 169 5.25 -0.20 -17.89
N SER A 170 5.30 -1.24 -18.73
CA SER A 170 4.61 -1.31 -20.01
C SER A 170 4.00 -2.69 -20.25
N VAL A 171 2.87 -2.71 -20.94
CA VAL A 171 2.17 -3.93 -21.37
C VAL A 171 2.45 -4.12 -22.86
N PRO A 172 3.09 -5.24 -23.26
CA PRO A 172 3.39 -5.50 -24.66
C PRO A 172 2.08 -5.81 -25.41
N LEU A 173 1.85 -5.13 -26.54
CA LEU A 173 0.79 -5.49 -27.48
C LEU A 173 1.36 -6.41 -28.56
N PRO A 174 0.57 -7.35 -29.12
CA PRO A 174 1.05 -8.12 -30.26
C PRO A 174 1.35 -7.17 -31.43
N PRO A 175 2.40 -7.48 -32.22
CA PRO A 175 2.85 -6.61 -33.29
C PRO A 175 1.76 -6.48 -34.35
N GLN A 176 1.35 -5.24 -34.62
CA GLN A 176 0.46 -4.91 -35.74
C GLN A 176 1.34 -4.41 -36.89
N ARG A 177 1.39 -5.13 -38.01
CA ARG A 177 2.15 -4.73 -39.22
C ARG A 177 3.65 -4.42 -39.00
N GLY A 178 4.29 -5.05 -38.01
CA GLY A 178 5.74 -4.91 -37.77
C GLY A 178 6.15 -3.78 -36.81
N GLU A 179 5.19 -3.04 -36.24
CA GLU A 179 5.46 -2.09 -35.14
C GLU A 179 5.29 -2.78 -33.79
N VAL A 180 6.28 -2.62 -32.91
CA VAL A 180 6.19 -3.00 -31.50
C VAL A 180 5.39 -1.90 -30.81
N ASN A 181 4.12 -2.20 -30.50
CA ASN A 181 3.28 -1.29 -29.75
C ASN A 181 3.33 -1.69 -28.27
N GLU A 182 3.70 -0.74 -27.41
CA GLU A 182 3.66 -0.90 -25.96
C GLU A 182 2.69 0.12 -25.36
N GLN A 183 1.91 -0.31 -24.37
CA GLN A 183 1.03 0.58 -23.60
C GLN A 183 1.58 0.76 -22.18
N PRO A 184 1.41 1.93 -21.55
CA PRO A 184 1.81 2.14 -20.16
C PRO A 184 1.03 1.20 -19.22
N LEU A 185 1.71 0.73 -18.17
CA LEU A 185 1.06 -0.04 -17.09
C LEU A 185 0.29 0.91 -16.17
N GLU A 186 -0.99 1.15 -16.48
CA GLU A 186 -1.88 2.01 -15.68
C GLU A 186 -2.68 1.23 -14.61
N ALA A 187 -2.51 -0.10 -14.54
CA ALA A 187 -3.17 -0.97 -13.59
C ALA A 187 -2.22 -1.38 -12.46
N SER A 188 -2.71 -1.38 -11.22
CA SER A 188 -1.96 -1.91 -10.09
C SER A 188 -2.10 -3.43 -10.03
N ILE A 189 -0.99 -4.15 -9.99
CA ILE A 189 -0.99 -5.61 -9.93
C ILE A 189 -0.94 -6.05 -8.47
N TRP A 190 -1.96 -6.79 -8.02
CA TRP A 190 -2.07 -7.28 -6.64
C TRP A 190 -1.96 -8.79 -6.60
N THR A 191 -1.05 -9.29 -5.77
CA THR A 191 -0.79 -10.71 -5.59
C THR A 191 -0.44 -11.04 -4.14
N TYR A 192 -0.58 -12.30 -3.75
CA TYR A 192 -0.02 -12.82 -2.52
C TYR A 192 0.88 -14.03 -2.80
N TRP A 193 1.82 -14.28 -1.90
CA TRP A 193 2.76 -15.38 -2.00
C TRP A 193 2.93 -16.05 -0.65
N GLN A 194 2.88 -17.38 -0.64
CA GLN A 194 3.06 -18.19 0.56
C GLN A 194 4.45 -18.84 0.56
N PRO A 195 5.32 -18.53 1.55
CA PRO A 195 6.57 -19.25 1.71
C PRO A 195 6.33 -20.68 2.16
N GLU A 196 7.06 -21.63 1.57
CA GLU A 196 7.11 -23.00 2.08
C GLU A 196 7.88 -23.10 3.40
N ASN A 197 8.89 -22.24 3.61
CA ASN A 197 9.76 -22.21 4.81
C ASN A 197 10.33 -20.79 5.04
N ALA A 198 10.76 -20.48 6.27
CA ALA A 198 11.33 -19.17 6.63
C ALA A 198 12.60 -18.81 5.81
N ALA A 199 13.48 -19.78 5.53
CA ALA A 199 14.64 -19.55 4.66
C ALA A 199 14.24 -19.18 3.22
N ASN A 200 13.13 -19.76 2.74
CA ASN A 200 12.56 -19.44 1.44
C ASN A 200 11.95 -18.03 1.45
N GLN A 201 11.40 -17.57 2.59
CA GLN A 201 10.83 -16.22 2.73
C GLN A 201 11.87 -15.13 2.51
N THR A 202 13.06 -15.23 3.13
CA THR A 202 14.14 -14.25 2.93
C THR A 202 14.62 -14.20 1.49
N THR A 203 14.81 -15.36 0.87
CA THR A 203 15.25 -15.44 -0.53
C THR A 203 14.17 -14.96 -1.50
N ALA A 204 12.90 -15.27 -1.24
CA ALA A 204 11.79 -14.80 -2.04
C ALA A 204 11.61 -13.28 -1.92
N PHE A 205 11.69 -12.73 -0.69
CA PHE A 205 11.61 -11.30 -0.47
C PHE A 205 12.69 -10.54 -1.26
N ALA A 206 13.94 -11.01 -1.20
CA ALA A 206 15.03 -10.41 -1.97
C ALA A 206 14.81 -10.50 -3.51
N LYS A 207 14.17 -11.56 -4.00
CA LYS A 207 13.81 -11.70 -5.43
C LYS A 207 12.65 -10.78 -5.84
N LEU A 208 11.70 -10.54 -4.94
CA LEU A 208 10.53 -9.71 -5.20
C LEU A 208 10.82 -8.21 -5.07
N CYS A 209 11.84 -7.80 -4.30
CA CYS A 209 12.23 -6.40 -4.14
C CYS A 209 12.57 -5.68 -5.46
N PRO A 210 13.35 -6.26 -6.40
CA PRO A 210 13.56 -5.66 -7.72
C PRO A 210 12.27 -5.44 -8.53
N ILE A 211 11.32 -6.38 -8.42
CA ILE A 211 10.07 -6.38 -9.20
C ILE A 211 9.06 -5.39 -8.57
N PHE A 212 8.67 -5.64 -7.33
CA PHE A 212 7.61 -4.89 -6.64
C PHE A 212 8.11 -3.68 -5.84
N GLY A 213 9.43 -3.51 -5.67
CA GLY A 213 10.03 -2.43 -4.89
C GLY A 213 9.97 -2.67 -3.37
N LEU A 214 8.78 -2.97 -2.84
CA LEU A 214 8.57 -3.29 -1.42
C LEU A 214 7.49 -4.38 -1.27
N PRO A 215 7.87 -5.66 -1.16
CA PRO A 215 6.93 -6.71 -0.78
C PRO A 215 6.40 -6.44 0.64
N LEU A 216 5.12 -6.67 0.84
CA LEU A 216 4.43 -6.45 2.12
C LEU A 216 4.38 -7.76 2.90
N CYS A 217 4.40 -7.70 4.23
CA CYS A 217 4.29 -8.90 5.05
C CYS A 217 3.01 -8.87 5.88
N MET A 218 2.34 -10.01 5.94
CA MET A 218 1.17 -10.21 6.77
C MET A 218 1.60 -10.76 8.13
N ASP A 219 1.28 -10.03 9.20
CA ASP A 219 1.65 -10.42 10.56
C ASP A 219 1.12 -11.81 10.96
N GLU A 220 1.92 -12.61 11.66
CA GLU A 220 1.54 -13.93 12.22
C GLU A 220 0.66 -13.82 13.48
N GLN A 221 -0.33 -12.94 13.46
CA GLN A 221 -1.10 -12.60 14.65
C GLN A 221 -2.48 -13.26 14.64
N VAL A 222 -2.50 -14.58 14.82
CA VAL A 222 -3.73 -15.35 15.08
C VAL A 222 -3.86 -15.55 16.58
N ASP A 223 -4.73 -14.77 17.21
CA ASP A 223 -5.03 -14.88 18.65
C ASP A 223 -6.49 -15.33 18.86
N GLU A 224 -6.83 -15.79 20.06
CA GLU A 224 -8.20 -16.16 20.49
C GLU A 224 -9.25 -15.10 20.13
N VAL A 225 -8.90 -13.81 20.18
CA VAL A 225 -9.80 -12.71 19.83
C VAL A 225 -10.25 -12.75 18.36
N LEU A 226 -9.39 -13.17 17.44
CA LEU A 226 -9.76 -13.31 16.01
C LEU A 226 -10.72 -14.49 15.83
N TRP A 227 -10.48 -15.59 16.55
CA TRP A 227 -11.35 -16.76 16.54
C TRP A 227 -12.72 -16.43 17.10
N ASP A 228 -12.79 -15.81 18.28
CA ASP A 228 -14.02 -15.36 18.92
C ASP A 228 -14.81 -14.42 18.02
N TYR A 229 -14.12 -13.50 17.35
CA TYR A 229 -14.75 -12.58 16.41
C TYR A 229 -15.39 -13.32 15.24
N THR A 230 -14.65 -14.23 14.62
CA THR A 230 -15.11 -15.03 13.49
C THR A 230 -16.30 -15.90 13.90
N LEU A 231 -16.18 -16.64 15.02
CA LEU A 231 -17.24 -17.49 15.54
C LEU A 231 -18.52 -16.70 15.88
N ARG A 232 -18.39 -15.53 16.51
CA ARG A 232 -19.55 -14.66 16.79
C ARG A 232 -20.23 -14.19 15.52
N LYS A 233 -19.47 -13.79 14.50
CA LYS A 233 -20.01 -13.33 13.22
C LYS A 233 -20.80 -14.41 12.47
N PHE A 234 -20.37 -15.67 12.56
CA PHE A 234 -21.04 -16.80 11.92
C PHE A 234 -22.04 -17.54 12.81
N SER A 235 -22.27 -17.07 14.05
CA SER A 235 -23.28 -17.64 14.94
C SER A 235 -24.69 -17.16 14.57
N GLU A 236 -25.68 -18.06 14.56
CA GLU A 236 -27.09 -17.74 14.24
C GLU A 236 -27.72 -16.71 15.19
N ASN A 237 -27.14 -16.55 16.39
CA ASN A 237 -27.55 -15.59 17.42
C ASN A 237 -26.66 -14.34 17.46
N ALA A 238 -25.91 -14.06 16.39
CA ALA A 238 -25.14 -12.83 16.31
C ALA A 238 -26.11 -11.65 16.46
N PRO A 239 -25.95 -10.77 17.48
CA PRO A 239 -26.67 -9.51 17.45
C PRO A 239 -26.33 -8.86 16.12
N GLU A 240 -27.35 -8.45 15.34
CA GLU A 240 -27.17 -7.56 14.20
C GLU A 240 -26.21 -6.50 14.70
N SER A 241 -24.96 -6.54 14.21
CA SER A 241 -23.91 -5.76 14.81
C SER A 241 -24.32 -4.32 14.55
N ASP A 242 -24.84 -3.63 15.57
CA ASP A 242 -25.29 -2.25 15.45
C ASP A 242 -24.15 -1.53 14.74
N PRO A 243 -24.35 -1.07 13.48
CA PRO A 243 -23.26 -0.54 12.69
C PRO A 243 -22.66 0.55 13.54
N HIS A 244 -21.42 0.33 14.02
CA HIS A 244 -20.74 1.30 14.86
C HIS A 244 -20.98 2.65 14.21
N MET A 245 -21.45 3.67 14.94
CA MET A 245 -21.85 4.97 14.35
C MET A 245 -20.78 5.62 13.44
N LEU A 246 -19.58 5.07 13.43
CA LEU A 246 -18.39 5.47 12.68
C LEU A 246 -17.98 4.49 11.56
N SER A 247 -18.73 3.41 11.32
CA SER A 247 -18.49 2.49 10.21
C SER A 247 -18.72 3.23 8.89
N ILE A 248 -17.79 3.07 7.95
CA ILE A 248 -17.83 3.73 6.66
C ILE A 248 -18.26 2.69 5.62
N PRO A 249 -19.42 2.86 4.99
CA PRO A 249 -19.84 2.03 3.86
C PRO A 249 -18.85 2.09 2.70
N ASP A 250 -18.70 0.97 2.00
CA ASP A 250 -17.78 0.84 0.86
C ASP A 250 -18.03 1.87 -0.24
N GLU A 251 -19.30 2.24 -0.49
CA GLU A 251 -19.66 3.27 -1.48
C GLU A 251 -18.98 4.62 -1.19
N HIS A 252 -19.01 5.05 0.07
CA HIS A 252 -18.34 6.28 0.49
C HIS A 252 -16.82 6.14 0.46
N MET A 253 -16.28 4.94 0.67
CA MET A 253 -14.84 4.70 0.48
C MET A 253 -14.44 4.82 -0.99
N ARG A 254 -15.25 4.29 -1.93
CA ARG A 254 -15.03 4.45 -3.37
C ARG A 254 -15.10 5.90 -3.82
N GLU A 255 -16.11 6.64 -3.35
CA GLU A 255 -16.23 8.09 -3.59
C GLU A 255 -14.98 8.82 -3.10
N PHE A 256 -14.53 8.53 -1.88
CA PHE A 256 -13.33 9.13 -1.33
C PHE A 256 -12.07 8.83 -2.15
N LEU A 257 -11.85 7.57 -2.52
CA LEU A 257 -10.72 7.17 -3.36
C LEU A 257 -10.75 7.87 -4.72
N SER A 258 -11.92 7.98 -5.35
CA SER A 258 -12.06 8.69 -6.64
C SER A 258 -11.62 10.16 -6.56
N LEU A 259 -11.85 10.82 -5.42
CA LEU A 259 -11.39 12.19 -5.16
C LEU A 259 -9.87 12.26 -4.95
N LEU A 260 -9.26 11.23 -4.36
CA LEU A 260 -7.81 11.18 -4.15
C LEU A 260 -7.05 10.99 -5.47
N GLN A 261 -7.60 10.20 -6.40
CA GLN A 261 -6.98 9.91 -7.70
C GLN A 261 -6.84 11.17 -8.58
N GLN A 262 -7.68 12.19 -8.34
CA GLN A 262 -7.63 13.48 -9.05
C GLN A 262 -6.63 14.47 -8.43
N ARG A 263 -6.10 14.18 -7.24
CA ARG A 263 -5.20 15.09 -6.51
C ARG A 263 -3.76 14.83 -6.89
N LYS A 264 -3.06 15.90 -7.27
CA LYS A 264 -1.60 15.92 -7.43
C LYS A 264 -0.95 16.47 -6.18
N VAL A 265 0.13 15.83 -5.74
CA VAL A 265 0.85 16.17 -4.51
C VAL A 265 2.31 16.45 -4.84
N GLU A 266 2.86 17.49 -4.24
CA GLU A 266 4.26 17.89 -4.43
C GLU A 266 5.09 17.61 -3.19
N PHE A 267 6.34 17.19 -3.37
CA PHE A 267 7.27 17.03 -2.26
C PHE A 267 7.77 18.37 -1.74
N THR A 268 7.86 18.52 -0.42
CA THR A 268 8.70 19.58 0.15
C THR A 268 10.17 19.17 0.09
N PRO A 269 11.11 20.14 -0.02
CA PRO A 269 12.54 19.83 -0.13
C PRO A 269 13.07 19.09 1.11
N GLU A 270 12.51 19.34 2.29
CA GLU A 270 12.88 18.65 3.53
C GLU A 270 12.47 17.17 3.48
N ALA A 271 11.25 16.89 3.01
CA ALA A 271 10.74 15.53 2.86
C ALA A 271 11.56 14.73 1.83
N GLU A 272 11.88 15.35 0.69
CA GLU A 272 12.71 14.72 -0.34
C GLU A 272 14.13 14.44 0.16
N SER A 273 14.74 15.39 0.88
CA SER A 273 16.05 15.22 1.49
C SER A 273 16.07 14.07 2.49
N LEU A 274 15.06 13.99 3.37
CA LEU A 274 14.92 12.92 4.36
C LEU A 274 14.81 11.54 3.70
N LEU A 275 13.94 11.40 2.69
CA LEU A 275 13.73 10.14 1.99
C LEU A 275 15.01 9.69 1.27
N ARG A 276 15.67 10.62 0.57
CA ARG A 276 16.93 10.35 -0.13
C ARG A 276 18.03 9.91 0.84
N LYS A 277 18.17 10.59 1.98
CA LYS A 277 19.18 10.26 3.00
C LYS A 277 18.94 8.85 3.54
N TYR A 278 17.72 8.54 3.97
CA TYR A 278 17.38 7.19 4.44
C TYR A 278 17.67 6.11 3.40
N TYR A 279 17.25 6.32 2.16
CA TYR A 279 17.48 5.34 1.10
C TYR A 279 18.97 5.03 0.88
N LEU A 280 19.82 6.06 0.86
CA LEU A 280 21.25 5.87 0.64
C LEU A 280 21.89 5.06 1.77
N VAL A 281 21.57 5.40 3.03
CA VAL A 281 22.07 4.70 4.21
C VAL A 281 21.59 3.24 4.23
N SER A 282 20.28 3.00 4.08
CA SER A 282 19.73 1.64 4.13
C SER A 282 20.16 0.78 2.95
N ARG A 283 20.44 1.37 1.78
CA ARG A 283 21.01 0.65 0.63
C ARG A 283 22.46 0.22 0.84
N GLN A 284 23.26 1.00 1.57
CA GLN A 284 24.62 0.59 1.96
C GLN A 284 24.56 -0.61 2.91
N GLU A 285 23.65 -0.61 3.88
CA GLU A 285 23.52 -1.71 4.84
C GLU A 285 22.87 -2.97 4.27
N ARG A 286 21.85 -2.81 3.40
CA ARG A 286 20.97 -3.89 2.92
C ARG A 286 20.72 -3.79 1.41
N SER A 287 21.79 -3.89 0.62
CA SER A 287 21.74 -3.71 -0.84
C SER A 287 20.83 -4.69 -1.59
N THR A 288 20.57 -5.87 -1.03
CA THR A 288 19.68 -6.88 -1.61
C THR A 288 18.20 -6.50 -1.54
N VAL A 289 17.82 -5.64 -0.60
CA VAL A 289 16.43 -5.20 -0.38
C VAL A 289 16.16 -3.85 -1.00
N PHE A 290 17.06 -2.89 -0.77
CA PHE A 290 16.88 -1.51 -1.19
C PHE A 290 17.35 -1.31 -2.63
N THR A 291 16.47 -1.70 -3.57
CA THR A 291 16.69 -1.52 -5.01
C THR A 291 16.30 -0.10 -5.45
N SER A 292 16.56 0.26 -6.70
CA SER A 292 16.04 1.52 -7.26
C SER A 292 14.51 1.56 -7.25
N LYS A 293 13.85 0.40 -7.42
CA LYS A 293 12.39 0.26 -7.36
C LYS A 293 11.86 0.54 -5.95
N THR A 294 12.58 0.14 -4.91
CA THR A 294 12.23 0.45 -3.51
C THR A 294 12.13 1.96 -3.28
N TYR A 295 13.09 2.76 -3.77
CA TYR A 295 13.03 4.22 -3.64
C TYR A 295 11.78 4.81 -4.32
N ILE A 296 11.46 4.34 -5.52
CA ILE A 296 10.27 4.77 -6.27
C ILE A 296 8.99 4.46 -5.47
N VAL A 297 8.89 3.26 -4.92
CA VAL A 297 7.73 2.83 -4.12
C VAL A 297 7.62 3.59 -2.82
N LEU A 298 8.72 3.87 -2.11
CA LEU A 298 8.70 4.70 -0.90
C LEU A 298 8.24 6.13 -1.20
N LYS A 299 8.68 6.68 -2.34
CA LYS A 299 8.22 7.99 -2.82
C LYS A 299 6.70 7.95 -3.08
N GLN A 300 6.20 6.93 -3.78
CA GLN A 300 4.76 6.75 -4.04
C GLN A 300 3.96 6.55 -2.77
N PHE A 301 4.48 5.81 -1.78
CA PHE A 301 3.83 5.65 -0.49
C PHE A 301 3.69 6.98 0.24
N ALA A 302 4.75 7.79 0.29
CA ALA A 302 4.69 9.11 0.92
C ALA A 302 3.68 10.05 0.21
N GLU A 303 3.65 10.05 -1.13
CA GLU A 303 2.63 10.77 -1.92
C GLU A 303 1.21 10.28 -1.55
N SER A 304 1.03 8.97 -1.49
CA SER A 304 -0.27 8.35 -1.21
C SER A 304 -0.74 8.63 0.22
N PHE A 305 0.14 8.62 1.22
CA PHE A 305 -0.20 8.98 2.60
C PHE A 305 -0.55 10.46 2.74
N ALA A 306 0.13 11.35 2.01
CA ALA A 306 -0.26 12.75 1.94
C ALA A 306 -1.66 12.93 1.31
N LYS A 307 -1.95 12.20 0.21
CA LYS A 307 -3.30 12.17 -0.40
C LYS A 307 -4.36 11.66 0.57
N LEU A 308 -4.11 10.54 1.25
CA LEU A 308 -5.02 9.96 2.25
C LEU A 308 -5.25 10.92 3.43
N GLY A 309 -4.25 11.72 3.80
CA GLY A 309 -4.37 12.83 4.75
C GLY A 309 -5.01 14.09 4.16
N MET A 310 -5.50 14.06 2.92
CA MET A 310 -6.13 15.16 2.17
C MET A 310 -5.23 16.38 1.93
N ARG A 311 -3.90 16.17 1.94
CA ARG A 311 -2.91 17.23 1.70
C ARG A 311 -2.44 17.24 0.24
N LEU A 312 -1.97 18.41 -0.19
CA LEU A 312 -1.36 18.65 -1.51
C LEU A 312 0.18 18.72 -1.45
N LYS A 313 0.75 18.61 -0.25
CA LYS A 313 2.20 18.61 -0.03
C LYS A 313 2.60 17.40 0.81
N VAL A 314 3.65 16.69 0.36
CA VAL A 314 4.29 15.61 1.11
C VAL A 314 5.22 16.24 2.15
N LEU A 315 4.99 15.93 3.42
CA LEU A 315 5.78 16.41 4.55
C LEU A 315 6.74 15.32 5.03
N GLU A 316 7.71 15.69 5.87
CA GLU A 316 8.61 14.72 6.53
C GLU A 316 7.83 13.62 7.25
N ALA A 317 6.66 13.95 7.83
CA ALA A 317 5.81 12.96 8.50
C ALA A 317 5.32 11.85 7.55
N ASP A 318 5.00 12.14 6.29
CA ASP A 318 4.57 11.13 5.31
C ASP A 318 5.72 10.21 4.91
N VAL A 319 6.91 10.79 4.79
CA VAL A 319 8.14 10.05 4.52
C VAL A 319 8.45 9.12 5.68
N VAL A 320 8.32 9.60 6.92
CA VAL A 320 8.47 8.76 8.12
C VAL A 320 7.47 7.60 8.12
N VAL A 321 6.22 7.83 7.70
CA VAL A 321 5.21 6.78 7.59
C VAL A 321 5.59 5.74 6.52
N ALA A 322 6.06 6.18 5.36
CA ALA A 322 6.51 5.27 4.30
C ALA A 322 7.71 4.42 4.77
N ILE A 323 8.68 5.05 5.45
CA ILE A 323 9.84 4.39 6.05
C ILE A 323 9.42 3.42 7.15
N PHE A 324 8.44 3.79 7.98
CA PHE A 324 7.88 2.91 9.00
C PHE A 324 7.33 1.62 8.40
N HIS A 325 6.53 1.71 7.32
CA HIS A 325 6.02 0.52 6.63
C HIS A 325 7.17 -0.31 6.04
N CYS A 326 8.17 0.35 5.45
CA CYS A 326 9.36 -0.32 4.92
C CYS A 326 10.10 -1.12 5.99
N GLU A 327 10.51 -0.48 7.08
CA GLU A 327 11.22 -1.13 8.17
C GLU A 327 10.37 -2.21 8.82
N HIS A 328 9.06 -1.98 9.00
CA HIS A 328 8.16 -3.00 9.54
C HIS A 328 8.17 -4.29 8.72
N PHE A 329 8.00 -4.19 7.39
CA PHE A 329 7.97 -5.37 6.53
C PHE A 329 9.36 -5.99 6.36
N VAL A 330 10.41 -5.18 6.22
CA VAL A 330 11.80 -5.68 6.10
C VAL A 330 12.23 -6.42 7.37
N VAL A 331 11.98 -5.87 8.55
CA VAL A 331 12.32 -6.50 9.83
C VAL A 331 11.51 -7.78 10.07
N SER A 332 10.26 -7.83 9.61
CA SER A 332 9.44 -9.05 9.75
C SER A 332 10.01 -10.25 8.99
N VAL A 333 10.79 -10.02 7.92
CA VAL A 333 11.40 -11.10 7.11
C VAL A 333 12.85 -11.33 7.46
N LEU A 334 13.65 -10.27 7.52
CA LEU A 334 15.11 -10.35 7.70
C LEU A 334 15.55 -10.30 9.16
N GLY A 335 14.62 -10.03 10.07
CA GLY A 335 14.90 -9.81 11.48
C GLY A 335 15.46 -8.42 11.78
N ALA A 336 15.71 -8.20 13.06
CA ALA A 336 16.29 -6.97 13.58
C ALA A 336 17.74 -6.78 13.10
N GLY A 337 18.04 -5.62 12.49
CA GLY A 337 19.40 -5.22 12.16
C GLY A 337 20.21 -4.76 13.38
N LYS A 338 21.41 -4.21 13.15
CA LYS A 338 22.29 -3.70 14.22
C LYS A 338 21.65 -2.59 15.06
N HIS A 339 20.88 -1.71 14.41
CA HIS A 339 20.09 -0.65 15.05
C HIS A 339 18.61 -0.89 14.74
N PRO A 340 17.92 -1.76 15.51
CA PRO A 340 16.56 -2.12 15.17
C PRO A 340 15.59 -0.95 15.43
N PRO A 341 14.59 -0.75 14.56
CA PRO A 341 13.50 0.17 14.83
C PRO A 341 12.68 -0.27 16.05
N PRO A 342 11.90 0.65 16.67
CA PRO A 342 10.95 0.30 17.70
C PRO A 342 10.02 -0.83 17.24
N ALA A 343 9.80 -1.82 18.10
CA ALA A 343 8.94 -2.96 17.78
C ALA A 343 7.53 -2.48 17.37
N VAL A 344 6.99 -3.09 16.32
CA VAL A 344 5.64 -2.78 15.86
C VAL A 344 4.62 -3.38 16.81
N ILE A 345 3.77 -2.52 17.37
CA ILE A 345 2.77 -2.90 18.36
C ILE A 345 1.36 -2.80 17.77
N ARG A 346 0.50 -3.76 18.11
CA ARG A 346 -0.92 -3.69 17.77
C ARG A 346 -1.60 -2.58 18.57
N LEU A 347 -1.80 -1.42 17.95
CA LEU A 347 -2.44 -0.28 18.59
C LEU A 347 -3.96 -0.47 18.64
N LYS A 348 -4.50 -0.65 19.85
CA LYS A 348 -5.96 -0.75 20.09
C LYS A 348 -6.66 0.60 20.15
N VAL A 349 -5.91 1.70 20.31
CA VAL A 349 -6.48 3.04 20.54
C VAL A 349 -5.76 4.07 19.69
N VAL A 350 -6.53 4.84 18.91
CA VAL A 350 -6.00 5.85 17.98
C VAL A 350 -5.17 6.93 18.68
N SER A 351 -5.49 7.29 19.93
CA SER A 351 -4.73 8.30 20.69
C SER A 351 -3.28 7.92 21.00
N LYS A 352 -2.89 6.65 20.86
CA LYS A 352 -1.51 6.19 21.04
C LYS A 352 -0.69 6.22 19.76
N VAL A 353 -1.33 6.38 18.60
CA VAL A 353 -0.69 6.33 17.27
C VAL A 353 0.35 7.43 17.13
N ASP A 354 0.00 8.68 17.43
CA ASP A 354 0.93 9.81 17.29
C ASP A 354 2.15 9.68 18.20
N LYS A 355 1.94 9.25 19.45
CA LYS A 355 3.05 9.04 20.39
C LYS A 355 4.02 7.99 19.85
N TYR A 356 3.50 6.86 19.37
CA TYR A 356 4.31 5.78 18.81
C TYR A 356 5.06 6.24 17.56
N MET A 357 4.41 6.97 16.65
CA MET A 357 5.06 7.47 15.44
C MET A 357 6.13 8.54 15.74
N ASN A 358 5.95 9.36 16.77
CA ASN A 358 6.99 10.29 17.23
C ASN A 358 8.19 9.55 17.86
N GLU A 359 7.97 8.41 18.52
CA GLU A 359 9.05 7.53 19.00
C GLU A 359 9.80 6.89 17.81
N PHE A 360 9.09 6.43 16.78
CA PHE A 360 9.70 5.94 15.54
C PHE A 360 10.48 7.05 14.81
N ALA A 361 9.92 8.26 14.70
CA ALA A 361 10.62 9.40 14.10
C ALA A 361 11.91 9.75 14.85
N ARG A 362 11.91 9.65 16.19
CA ARG A 362 13.12 9.85 16.99
C ARG A 362 14.19 8.83 16.63
N TRP A 363 13.82 7.55 16.60
CA TRP A 363 14.73 6.48 16.19
C TRP A 363 15.28 6.73 14.77
N LEU A 364 14.44 7.13 13.82
CA LEU A 364 14.86 7.38 12.45
C LEU A 364 15.93 8.49 12.39
N PHE A 365 15.70 9.61 13.08
CA PHE A 365 16.69 10.69 13.11
C PHE A 365 18.00 10.24 13.78
N GLU A 366 17.93 9.51 14.89
CA GLU A 366 19.11 8.94 15.54
C GLU A 366 19.86 7.96 14.62
N TYR A 367 19.15 7.09 13.91
CA TYR A 367 19.72 6.18 12.92
C TYR A 367 20.45 6.95 11.81
N LEU A 368 19.82 7.99 11.25
CA LEU A 368 20.42 8.78 10.18
C LEU A 368 21.60 9.64 10.66
N ASP A 369 21.61 10.08 11.91
CA ASP A 369 22.70 10.86 12.49
C ASP A 369 23.93 9.99 12.81
N LEU A 370 23.73 8.71 13.15
CA LEU A 370 24.83 7.75 13.32
C LEU A 370 25.64 7.54 12.03
N HIS A 371 24.98 7.58 10.88
CA HIS A 371 25.64 7.40 9.59
C HIS A 371 26.27 8.69 9.04
N ASP A 372 25.76 9.87 9.41
CA ASP A 372 26.44 11.15 9.09
C ASP A 372 27.81 11.26 9.76
N ASN A 373 27.98 10.67 10.95
CA ASN A 373 29.23 10.71 11.69
C ASN A 373 30.28 9.70 11.19
N ASN A 374 29.88 8.71 10.38
CA ASN A 374 30.78 7.68 9.84
C ASN A 374 31.30 8.00 8.43
N ASP A 375 30.77 9.05 7.78
CA ASP A 375 31.14 9.47 6.41
C ASP A 375 31.84 10.86 6.37
N LEU A 376 32.58 11.22 7.45
CA LEU A 376 33.48 12.39 7.49
C LEU A 376 34.95 12.00 7.66
#